data_AF-A0A941A665-F1
#
_entry.id   AF-A0A941A665-F1
#
_cell.length_a   1.000
_cell.length_b   1.000
_cell.length_c   1.000
_cell.angle_alpha   90.00
_cell.angle_beta   90.00
_cell.angle_gamma   90.00
#
_symmetry.space_group_name_H-M   'P 1'
#
loop_
_entity.id
_entity.type
_entity.pdbx_description
1 polymer ?
#
loop_
_entity_poly.entity_id
_entity_poly.type
_entity_poly.pdbx_seq_one_letter_code
_entity_poly.pdbx_strand_id
1 'polypeptide(L)'
;LSQHERTAGRFPQVSGLRYVFDPKRPAGSRLTSVTVGGKPLDPAARYSVATFEFLMGGGDGYTMLQQGKVLVAPMYGPMDSDLILERLKSGPIAPAVDGRIQVAQ
;
A
#
# COMPACT_ATOMS: atom_id res chain seq x y z
N LEU A 1 7.87 12.38 -2.21
CA LEU A 1 6.67 12.95 -1.52
C LEU A 1 5.44 12.77 -2.40
N SER A 2 4.24 12.72 -1.80
CA SER A 2 2.96 12.51 -2.52
C SER A 2 2.76 13.54 -3.63
N GLN A 3 2.53 13.07 -4.86
CA GLN A 3 2.26 13.88 -6.06
C GLN A 3 0.83 13.60 -6.56
N HIS A 4 -0.15 13.61 -5.64
CA HIS A 4 -1.58 13.33 -5.89
C HIS A 4 -2.12 14.03 -7.13
N GLU A 5 -1.85 15.32 -7.28
CA GLU A 5 -2.44 16.14 -8.35
C GLU A 5 -2.00 15.73 -9.75
N ARG A 6 -0.92 14.94 -9.87
CA ARG A 6 -0.42 14.47 -11.17
C ARG A 6 -1.15 13.23 -11.68
N THR A 7 -2.03 12.62 -10.88
CA THR A 7 -2.92 11.50 -11.28
C THR A 7 -2.24 10.36 -12.06
N ALA A 8 -0.94 10.15 -11.82
CA ALA A 8 -0.08 9.29 -12.62
C ALA A 8 -0.20 7.78 -12.26
N GLY A 9 -1.32 7.33 -11.68
CA GLY A 9 -1.54 5.91 -11.31
C GLY A 9 -0.72 5.38 -10.12
N ARG A 10 0.25 6.14 -9.61
CA ARG A 10 1.18 5.71 -8.55
C ARG A 10 0.62 5.48 -7.14
N PHE A 11 -0.69 5.65 -6.93
CA PHE A 11 -1.27 5.56 -5.58
C PHE A 11 -1.64 4.12 -5.26
N PRO A 12 -1.04 3.52 -4.22
CA PRO A 12 -1.22 2.11 -3.94
C PRO A 12 -2.61 1.85 -3.39
N GLN A 13 -3.24 0.82 -3.93
CA GLN A 13 -4.30 0.12 -3.22
C GLN A 13 -3.69 -0.56 -1.99
N VAL A 14 -4.47 -0.66 -0.91
CA VAL A 14 -3.98 -1.19 0.37
C VAL A 14 -4.87 -2.30 0.90
N SER A 15 -4.31 -3.13 1.77
CA SER A 15 -5.00 -4.13 2.58
C SER A 15 -4.32 -4.20 3.95
N GLY A 16 -5.07 -4.58 5.00
CA GLY A 16 -4.56 -4.66 6.38
C GLY A 16 -4.32 -3.32 7.08
N LEU A 17 -4.48 -2.19 6.38
CA LEU A 17 -4.41 -0.85 6.93
C LEU A 17 -5.55 0.03 6.41
N ARG A 18 -5.86 1.09 7.16
CA ARG A 18 -6.78 2.16 6.76
C ARG A 18 -6.09 3.50 6.94
N TYR A 19 -6.28 4.43 6.02
CA TYR A 19 -5.78 5.80 6.17
C TYR A 19 -6.75 6.86 5.67
N VAL A 20 -6.63 8.04 6.27
CA VAL A 20 -7.29 9.27 5.85
C VAL A 20 -6.21 10.25 5.39
N PHE A 21 -6.43 10.90 4.25
CA PHE A 21 -5.51 11.92 3.73
C PHE A 21 -6.25 13.17 3.25
N ASP A 22 -5.60 14.32 3.40
CA ASP A 22 -6.06 15.61 2.86
C ASP A 22 -5.14 16.04 1.70
N PRO A 23 -5.63 16.07 0.44
CA PRO A 23 -4.83 16.48 -0.71
C PRO A 23 -4.46 17.97 -0.69
N LYS A 24 -5.21 18.82 0.04
CA LYS A 24 -4.95 20.26 0.16
C LYS A 24 -3.73 20.55 1.04
N ARG A 25 -3.32 19.61 1.90
CA ARG A 25 -2.10 19.76 2.72
C ARG A 25 -0.84 19.63 1.87
N PRO A 26 0.28 20.26 2.30
CA PRO A 26 1.56 20.15 1.63
C PRO A 26 1.99 18.69 1.44
N ALA A 27 2.66 18.40 0.32
CA ALA A 27 3.21 17.08 0.05
C ALA A 27 4.14 16.65 1.21
N GLY A 28 3.95 15.43 1.72
CA GLY A 28 4.63 14.93 2.92
C GLY A 28 3.83 15.06 4.21
N SER A 29 2.81 15.93 4.24
CA SER A 29 1.97 16.18 5.42
C SER A 29 0.50 15.86 5.17
N ARG A 30 0.20 15.02 4.18
CA ARG A 30 -1.17 14.75 3.73
C ARG A 30 -1.93 13.74 4.57
N LEU A 31 -1.23 12.80 5.21
CA LEU A 31 -1.88 11.81 6.08
C LEU A 31 -2.39 12.49 7.36
N THR A 32 -3.67 12.29 7.68
CA THR A 32 -4.30 12.78 8.91
C THR A 32 -4.55 11.65 9.91
N SER A 33 -4.74 10.42 9.44
CA SER A 33 -4.88 9.23 10.27
C SER A 33 -4.38 8.00 9.54
N VAL A 34 -3.74 7.08 10.26
CA VAL A 34 -3.35 5.76 9.77
C VAL A 34 -3.59 4.74 10.88
N THR A 35 -4.24 3.64 10.53
CA THR A 35 -4.38 2.48 11.40
C THR A 35 -3.91 1.22 10.68
N VAL A 36 -3.24 0.33 11.40
CA VAL A 36 -2.78 -0.98 10.91
C VAL A 36 -3.37 -2.05 11.80
N GLY A 37 -4.10 -3.01 11.23
CA GLY A 37 -4.80 -4.04 12.01
C GLY A 37 -5.78 -3.46 13.06
N GLY A 38 -6.38 -2.29 12.78
CA GLY A 38 -7.32 -1.61 13.67
C GLY A 38 -6.69 -0.79 14.80
N LYS A 39 -5.36 -0.73 14.90
CA LYS A 39 -4.64 0.08 15.89
C LYS A 39 -3.97 1.28 15.22
N PRO A 40 -3.84 2.43 15.91
CA PRO A 40 -3.06 3.55 15.40
C PRO A 40 -1.65 3.12 14.99
N LEU A 41 -1.15 3.67 13.89
CA LEU A 41 0.23 3.43 13.46
C LEU A 41 1.20 3.92 14.54
N ASP A 42 2.01 3.00 15.06
CA ASP A 42 3.16 3.31 15.92
C ASP A 42 4.42 3.52 15.07
N PRO A 43 5.01 4.74 15.05
CA PRO A 43 6.23 5.02 14.30
C PRO A 43 7.48 4.27 14.78
N ALA A 44 7.50 3.79 16.02
CA ALA A 44 8.61 3.04 16.59
C ALA A 44 8.52 1.53 16.33
N ALA A 45 7.35 1.04 15.91
CA ALA A 45 7.12 -0.37 15.61
C ALA A 45 7.65 -0.76 14.23
N ARG A 46 7.90 -2.08 14.06
CA ARG A 46 8.25 -2.67 12.77
C ARG A 46 7.04 -3.37 12.16
N TYR A 47 6.82 -3.15 10.88
CA TYR A 47 5.74 -3.76 10.12
C TYR A 47 6.30 -4.54 8.93
N SER A 48 5.67 -5.67 8.62
CA SER A 48 5.88 -6.38 7.36
C SER A 48 4.93 -5.82 6.30
N VAL A 49 5.45 -5.61 5.09
CA VAL A 49 4.66 -5.18 3.93
C VAL A 49 4.86 -6.19 2.82
N ALA A 50 3.76 -6.70 2.27
CA ALA A 50 3.77 -7.44 1.02
C ALA A 50 3.59 -6.45 -0.14
N THR A 51 4.50 -6.49 -1.11
CA THR A 51 4.47 -5.65 -2.32
C THR A 51 5.13 -6.41 -3.47
N PHE A 52 5.07 -5.85 -4.67
CA PHE A 52 5.69 -6.42 -5.86
C PHE A 52 7.05 -5.76 -6.17
N GLU A 53 7.85 -6.43 -6.99
CA GLU A 53 9.26 -6.09 -7.22
C GLU A 53 9.49 -4.65 -7.68
N PHE A 54 8.64 -4.12 -8.56
CA PHE A 54 8.77 -2.74 -9.04
C PHE A 54 8.72 -1.70 -7.92
N LEU A 55 7.76 -1.80 -6.98
CA LEU A 55 7.70 -0.88 -5.84
C LEU A 55 8.82 -1.15 -4.83
N MET A 56 9.17 -2.42 -4.59
CA MET A 56 10.31 -2.79 -3.75
C MET A 56 11.61 -2.15 -4.24
N GLY A 57 11.81 -2.10 -5.56
CA GLY A 57 12.93 -1.45 -6.24
C GLY A 57 12.89 0.07 -6.27
N GLY A 58 11.87 0.71 -5.68
CA GLY A 58 11.72 2.17 -5.64
C GLY A 58 10.94 2.79 -6.79
N GLY A 59 10.28 1.97 -7.62
CA GLY A 59 9.35 2.42 -8.65
C GLY A 59 8.33 3.42 -8.11
N ASP A 60 7.84 4.32 -8.96
CA ASP A 60 6.88 5.38 -8.61
C ASP A 60 7.33 6.36 -7.49
N GLY A 61 8.61 6.31 -7.12
CA GLY A 61 9.19 7.12 -6.05
C GLY A 61 9.10 6.49 -4.67
N TYR A 62 8.82 5.18 -4.57
CA TYR A 62 8.79 4.39 -3.34
C TYR A 62 10.20 4.00 -2.85
N THR A 63 11.20 4.86 -3.02
CA THR A 63 12.62 4.57 -2.71
C THR A 63 12.88 4.23 -1.25
N MET A 64 11.99 4.63 -0.33
CA MET A 64 12.08 4.21 1.07
C MET A 64 11.92 2.70 1.27
N LEU A 65 11.25 1.98 0.37
CA LEU A 65 11.08 0.53 0.48
C LEU A 65 12.41 -0.23 0.26
N GLN A 66 13.36 0.36 -0.47
CA GLN A 66 14.70 -0.21 -0.68
C GLN A 66 15.51 -0.31 0.63
N GLN A 67 15.12 0.44 1.66
CA GLN A 67 15.78 0.46 2.97
C GLN A 67 15.24 -0.63 3.91
N GLY A 68 14.16 -1.32 3.53
CA GLY A 68 13.53 -2.36 4.32
C GLY A 68 14.34 -3.67 4.34
N LYS A 69 14.22 -4.44 5.44
CA LYS A 69 14.74 -5.81 5.47
C LYS A 69 13.87 -6.69 4.57
N VAL A 70 14.48 -7.28 3.54
CA VAL A 70 13.81 -8.28 2.69
C VAL A 70 13.55 -9.54 3.50
N LEU A 71 12.27 -9.90 3.64
CA LEU A 71 11.84 -11.14 4.33
C LEU A 71 11.68 -12.31 3.37
N VAL A 72 11.26 -12.04 2.12
CA VAL A 72 11.14 -13.00 1.03
C VAL A 72 11.75 -12.36 -0.20
N ALA A 73 12.75 -13.00 -0.82
CA ALA A 73 13.38 -12.46 -2.02
C ALA A 73 12.43 -12.57 -3.22
N PRO A 74 12.47 -11.62 -4.20
CA PRO A 74 11.56 -11.61 -5.34
C PRO A 74 11.50 -12.94 -6.10
N MET A 75 12.66 -13.59 -6.30
CA MET A 75 12.77 -14.89 -6.98
C MET A 75 12.02 -16.05 -6.28
N TYR A 76 11.68 -15.88 -5.00
CA TYR A 76 10.91 -16.84 -4.21
C TYR A 76 9.45 -16.41 -4.02
N GLY A 77 9.08 -15.22 -4.49
CA GLY A 77 7.69 -14.75 -4.47
C GLY A 77 6.88 -15.40 -5.59
N PRO A 78 5.58 -15.67 -5.37
CA PRO A 78 4.69 -16.11 -6.43
C PRO A 78 4.48 -14.98 -7.45
N MET A 79 4.15 -15.36 -8.69
CA MET A 79 3.72 -14.38 -9.69
C MET A 79 2.36 -13.78 -9.28
N ASP A 80 2.17 -12.49 -9.54
CA ASP A 80 0.93 -11.79 -9.24
C ASP A 80 -0.27 -12.36 -10.01
N SER A 81 -0.06 -12.70 -11.28
CA SER A 81 -1.05 -13.41 -12.11
C SER A 81 -1.47 -14.75 -11.50
N ASP A 82 -0.53 -15.52 -10.97
CA ASP A 82 -0.80 -16.81 -10.33
C ASP A 82 -1.62 -16.63 -9.05
N LEU A 83 -1.28 -15.64 -8.21
CA LEU A 83 -2.04 -15.31 -7.01
C LEU A 83 -3.49 -14.91 -7.33
N ILE A 84 -3.67 -14.08 -8.36
CA ILE A 84 -5.00 -13.66 -8.81
C ILE A 84 -5.78 -14.86 -9.33
N LEU A 85 -5.15 -15.69 -10.16
CA LEU A 85 -5.77 -16.90 -10.72
C LEU A 85 -6.16 -17.89 -9.61
N GLU A 86 -5.28 -18.14 -8.64
CA GLU A 86 -5.55 -18.97 -7.48
C GLU A 86 -6.74 -18.44 -6.69
N ARG A 87 -6.80 -17.12 -6.45
CA ARG A 87 -7.92 -16.50 -5.74
C ARG A 87 -9.23 -16.63 -6.51
N LEU A 88 -9.23 -16.49 -7.83
CA LEU A 88 -10.42 -16.65 -8.65
C LEU A 88 -10.89 -18.10 -8.68
N LYS A 89 -9.97 -19.06 -8.70
CA LYS A 89 -10.27 -20.49 -8.65
C LYS A 89 -10.83 -20.93 -7.30
N SER A 90 -10.47 -20.28 -6.19
CA SER A 90 -10.95 -20.63 -4.85
C SER A 90 -12.40 -20.22 -4.56
N GLY A 91 -13.05 -19.53 -5.49
CA GLY A 91 -14.47 -19.19 -5.44
C GLY A 91 -14.75 -17.74 -5.78
N PRO A 92 -16.03 -17.32 -5.75
CA PRO A 92 -16.44 -15.98 -6.15
C PRO A 92 -15.69 -14.86 -5.42
N ILE A 93 -15.45 -13.76 -6.14
CA ILE A 93 -14.94 -12.52 -5.58
C ILE A 93 -16.00 -11.43 -5.65
N ALA A 94 -16.12 -10.64 -4.58
CA ALA A 94 -17.05 -9.52 -4.49
C ALA A 94 -16.33 -8.34 -3.80
N PRO A 95 -15.38 -7.68 -4.48
CA PRO A 95 -14.68 -6.53 -3.91
C PRO A 95 -15.66 -5.36 -3.69
N ALA A 96 -15.49 -4.65 -2.57
CA ALA A 96 -16.29 -3.49 -2.23
C ALA A 96 -15.39 -2.34 -1.76
N VAL A 97 -15.88 -1.11 -1.94
CA VAL A 97 -15.26 0.07 -1.32
C VAL A 97 -15.61 0.06 0.16
N ASP A 98 -14.64 -0.26 1.00
CA ASP A 98 -14.83 -0.46 2.45
C ASP A 98 -14.29 0.70 3.30
N GLY A 99 -13.94 1.82 2.67
CA GLY A 99 -13.40 3.01 3.33
C GLY A 99 -11.98 2.85 3.87
N ARG A 100 -11.17 1.90 3.36
CA ARG A 100 -9.76 1.79 3.76
C ARG A 100 -8.87 2.95 3.29
N ILE A 101 -9.29 3.67 2.25
CA ILE A 101 -8.68 4.91 1.79
C ILE A 101 -9.77 5.97 1.83
N GLN A 102 -9.55 7.05 2.57
CA GLN A 102 -10.51 8.15 2.68
C GLN A 102 -9.85 9.50 2.45
N VAL A 103 -10.57 10.39 1.77
CA VAL A 103 -10.21 11.80 1.66
C VAL A 103 -10.84 12.53 2.83
N ALA A 104 -10.06 13.32 3.57
CA ALA A 104 -10.58 14.21 4.60
C ALA A 104 -11.59 15.18 3.97
N GLN A 105 -12.71 15.43 4.67
CA GLN A 105 -13.69 16.43 4.25
C GLN A 105 -13.14 17.85 4.40
#